data_AF-A0A9W6YXF5-F1
#
_entry.id   AF-A0A9W6YXF5-F1
#
_cell.length_a   1.000
_cell.length_b   1.000
_cell.length_c   1.000
_cell.angle_alpha   90.00
_cell.angle_beta   90.00
_cell.angle_gamma   90.00
#
_symmetry.space_group_name_H-M   'P 1'
#
loop_
_entity.id
_entity.type
_entity.pdbx_description
1 polymer ?
#
loop_
_entity_poly.entity_id
_entity_poly.type
_entity_poly.pdbx_seq_one_letter_code
_entity_poly.pdbx_strand_id
1 'polypeptide(L)'
;MNQVVEKERQKRANILESEGLKISEINISEAHKQTEILKSEAEMNKRINLAKGQAQAILMKAKADAESIKLVADAIKNNEGGKDAVSLQIAEGYVNAFGKLAKETNTVILPASLDNLPKMIASGMNIYNSISPETLNNTKNVAKGSS
;
A
#
# COMPACT_ATOMS: atom_id res chain seq x y z
N MET A 1 -22.43 62.90 -49.45
CA MET A 1 -23.19 62.30 -48.32
C MET A 1 -22.96 60.78 -48.19
N ASN A 2 -22.75 60.01 -49.26
CA ASN A 2 -22.59 58.54 -49.19
C ASN A 2 -21.34 58.04 -48.42
N GLN A 3 -20.17 58.68 -48.59
CA GLN A 3 -18.93 58.22 -47.92
C GLN A 3 -18.96 58.22 -46.39
N VAL A 4 -19.79 59.07 -45.77
CA VAL A 4 -19.90 59.16 -44.31
C VAL A 4 -20.66 57.95 -43.77
N VAL A 5 -21.74 57.55 -44.44
CA VAL A 5 -22.56 56.40 -44.09
C VAL A 5 -21.78 55.09 -44.27
N GLU A 6 -21.02 54.96 -45.36
CA GLU A 6 -20.12 53.82 -45.58
C GLU A 6 -19.09 53.69 -44.46
N LYS A 7 -18.42 54.78 -44.08
CA LYS A 7 -17.43 54.78 -43.00
C LYS A 7 -18.03 54.41 -41.65
N GLU A 8 -19.22 54.91 -41.34
CA GLU A 8 -19.90 54.62 -40.08
C GLU A 8 -20.30 53.14 -39.98
N ARG A 9 -20.79 52.58 -41.10
CA ARG A 9 -21.12 51.15 -41.21
C ARG A 9 -19.88 50.28 -41.07
N GLN A 10 -18.78 50.65 -41.73
CA GLN A 10 -17.50 49.93 -41.61
C GLN A 10 -16.99 49.95 -40.16
N LYS A 11 -17.10 51.10 -39.49
CA LYS A 11 -16.67 51.25 -38.09
C LYS A 11 -17.50 50.36 -37.16
N ARG A 12 -18.82 50.29 -37.34
CA ARG A 12 -19.70 49.40 -36.57
C ARG A 12 -19.42 47.92 -36.86
N ALA A 13 -19.21 47.56 -38.12
CA ALA A 13 -18.86 46.19 -38.50
C ALA A 13 -17.56 45.74 -37.82
N ASN A 14 -16.51 46.57 -37.85
CA ASN A 14 -15.23 46.27 -37.23
C ASN A 14 -15.32 46.16 -35.70
N ILE A 15 -16.16 46.98 -35.05
CA ILE A 15 -16.39 46.88 -33.60
C ILE A 15 -17.06 45.54 -33.26
N LEU A 16 -18.11 45.18 -34.01
CA LEU A 16 -18.89 43.96 -33.78
C LEU A 16 -18.06 42.70 -34.03
N GLU A 17 -17.19 42.73 -35.05
CA GLU A 17 -16.23 41.66 -35.33
C GLU A 17 -15.19 41.52 -34.20
N SER A 18 -14.63 42.63 -33.71
CA SER A 18 -13.68 42.63 -32.60
C SER A 18 -14.30 42.12 -31.30
N GLU A 19 -15.54 42.52 -31.01
CA GLU A 19 -16.29 42.02 -29.85
C GLU A 19 -16.59 40.53 -29.98
N GLY A 20 -16.98 40.06 -31.17
CA GLY A 20 -17.20 38.64 -31.46
C GLY A 20 -15.92 37.80 -31.28
N LEU A 21 -14.79 38.28 -31.79
CA LEU A 21 -13.48 37.64 -31.61
C LEU A 21 -13.11 37.54 -30.13
N LYS A 22 -13.26 38.62 -29.38
CA LYS A 22 -12.97 38.65 -27.94
C LYS A 22 -13.84 37.64 -27.17
N ILE A 23 -15.14 37.59 -27.45
CA ILE A 23 -16.05 36.63 -26.80
C ILE A 23 -15.68 35.20 -27.18
N SER A 24 -15.37 34.94 -28.45
CA SER A 24 -14.94 33.61 -28.90
C SER A 24 -13.66 33.16 -28.18
N GLU A 25 -12.67 34.04 -28.04
CA GLU A 25 -11.41 33.72 -27.39
C GLU A 25 -11.57 33.48 -25.89
N ILE A 26 -12.44 34.26 -25.22
CA ILE A 26 -12.83 34.02 -23.82
C ILE A 26 -13.46 32.63 -23.69
N ASN A 27 -14.45 32.31 -24.54
CA ASN A 27 -15.14 31.02 -24.47
C ASN A 27 -14.18 29.83 -24.70
N ILE A 28 -13.24 29.97 -25.63
CA ILE A 28 -12.21 28.95 -25.88
C ILE A 28 -11.33 28.79 -24.64
N SER A 29 -10.84 29.89 -24.07
CA SER A 29 -10.00 29.88 -22.87
C SER A 29 -10.71 29.27 -21.66
N GLU A 30 -11.98 29.62 -21.45
CA GLU A 30 -12.82 29.03 -20.40
C GLU A 30 -13.04 27.54 -20.61
N ALA A 31 -13.32 27.12 -21.85
CA ALA A 31 -13.47 25.70 -22.19
C ALA A 31 -12.18 24.92 -21.92
N HIS A 32 -11.01 25.48 -22.28
CA HIS A 32 -9.70 24.87 -21.98
C HIS A 32 -9.49 24.73 -20.47
N LYS A 33 -9.71 25.80 -19.70
CA LYS A 33 -9.58 25.78 -18.25
C LYS A 33 -10.51 24.74 -17.62
N GLN A 34 -11.78 24.69 -18.05
CA GLN A 34 -12.75 23.72 -17.57
C GLN A 34 -12.30 22.29 -17.87
N THR A 35 -11.77 22.05 -19.07
CA THR A 35 -11.26 20.74 -19.49
C THR A 35 -10.07 20.30 -18.65
N GLU A 36 -9.12 21.20 -18.37
CA GLU A 36 -7.96 20.89 -17.52
C GLU A 36 -8.36 20.59 -16.08
N ILE A 37 -9.31 21.36 -15.52
CA ILE A 37 -9.85 21.10 -14.17
C ILE A 37 -10.49 19.71 -14.12
N LEU A 38 -11.40 19.42 -15.06
CA LEU A 38 -12.07 18.12 -15.12
C LEU A 38 -11.09 16.97 -15.30
N LYS A 39 -10.05 17.15 -16.11
CA LYS A 39 -9.00 16.15 -16.30
C LYS A 39 -8.21 15.91 -15.01
N SER A 40 -7.82 16.98 -14.32
CA SER A 40 -7.11 16.90 -13.03
C SER A 40 -7.96 16.20 -11.96
N GLU A 41 -9.25 16.56 -11.85
CA GLU A 41 -10.19 15.92 -10.94
C GLU A 41 -10.39 14.44 -11.28
N ALA A 42 -10.53 14.11 -12.56
CA ALA A 42 -10.65 12.72 -13.01
C ALA A 42 -9.40 11.91 -12.67
N GLU A 43 -8.21 12.47 -12.86
CA GLU A 43 -6.94 11.82 -12.49
C GLU A 43 -6.82 11.62 -10.98
N MET A 44 -7.17 12.62 -10.17
CA MET A 44 -7.20 12.50 -8.72
C MET A 44 -8.16 11.40 -8.27
N ASN A 45 -9.39 11.41 -8.78
CA ASN A 45 -10.40 10.40 -8.46
C ASN A 45 -9.97 9.00 -8.89
N LYS A 46 -9.35 8.87 -10.06
CA LYS A 46 -8.79 7.60 -10.54
C LYS A 46 -7.71 7.08 -9.58
N ARG A 47 -6.78 7.94 -9.14
CA ARG A 47 -5.72 7.55 -8.18
C ARG A 47 -6.31 7.11 -6.85
N ILE A 48 -7.31 7.82 -6.33
CA ILE A 48 -8.01 7.46 -5.08
C ILE A 48 -8.68 6.09 -5.23
N ASN A 49 -9.39 5.85 -6.32
CA ASN A 49 -10.07 4.58 -6.55
C ASN A 49 -9.09 3.42 -6.68
N LEU A 50 -7.98 3.62 -7.40
CA LEU A 50 -6.92 2.61 -7.49
C LEU A 50 -6.31 2.30 -6.12
N ALA A 51 -5.95 3.33 -5.33
CA ALA A 51 -5.40 3.14 -4.00
C ALA A 51 -6.37 2.43 -3.06
N LYS A 52 -7.66 2.79 -3.10
CA LYS A 52 -8.72 2.10 -2.33
C LYS A 52 -8.86 0.64 -2.76
N GLY A 53 -8.88 0.36 -4.07
CA GLY A 53 -8.95 -1.00 -4.59
C GLY A 53 -7.75 -1.85 -4.18
N GLN A 54 -6.54 -1.29 -4.24
CA GLN A 54 -5.32 -1.95 -3.78
C GLN A 54 -5.35 -2.23 -2.28
N ALA A 55 -5.73 -1.25 -1.46
CA ALA A 55 -5.86 -1.43 -0.02
C ALA A 55 -6.89 -2.52 0.33
N GLN A 56 -8.04 -2.53 -0.34
CA GLN A 56 -9.07 -3.54 -0.15
C GLN A 56 -8.58 -4.93 -0.57
N ALA A 57 -7.85 -5.04 -1.69
CA ALA A 57 -7.26 -6.30 -2.14
C ALA A 57 -6.24 -6.85 -1.12
N ILE A 58 -5.37 -5.99 -0.58
CA ILE A 58 -4.40 -6.36 0.47
C ILE A 58 -5.12 -6.83 1.73
N LEU A 59 -6.16 -6.10 2.17
CA LEU A 59 -6.94 -6.49 3.34
C LEU A 59 -7.67 -7.82 3.14
N MET A 60 -8.25 -8.04 1.97
CA MET A 60 -8.90 -9.31 1.62
C MET A 60 -7.90 -10.46 1.63
N LYS A 61 -6.72 -10.25 1.02
CA LYS A 61 -5.65 -11.24 1.03
C LYS A 61 -5.18 -11.55 2.45
N ALA A 62 -4.88 -10.54 3.25
CA ALA A 62 -4.44 -10.72 4.63
C ALA A 62 -5.49 -11.44 5.49
N LYS A 63 -6.79 -11.16 5.28
CA LYS A 63 -7.88 -11.88 5.94
C LYS A 63 -7.94 -13.35 5.52
N ALA A 64 -7.85 -13.64 4.22
CA ALA A 64 -7.83 -15.00 3.72
C ALA A 64 -6.62 -15.78 4.23
N ASP A 65 -5.43 -15.14 4.27
CA ASP A 65 -4.21 -15.73 4.81
C ASP A 65 -4.37 -16.04 6.30
N ALA A 66 -4.92 -15.10 7.09
CA ALA A 66 -5.18 -15.32 8.51
C ALA A 66 -6.19 -16.45 8.77
N GLU A 67 -7.26 -16.52 7.98
CA GLU A 67 -8.26 -17.59 8.08
C GLU A 67 -7.66 -18.95 7.69
N SER A 68 -6.85 -18.99 6.62
CA SER A 68 -6.12 -20.19 6.21
C SER A 68 -5.18 -20.66 7.31
N ILE A 69 -4.40 -19.77 7.92
CA ILE A 69 -3.49 -20.11 9.02
C ILE A 69 -4.28 -20.65 10.21
N LYS A 70 -5.43 -20.05 10.53
CA LYS A 70 -6.29 -20.50 11.62
C LYS A 70 -6.84 -21.90 11.36
N LEU A 71 -7.34 -22.17 10.15
CA LEU A 71 -7.83 -23.49 9.76
C LEU A 71 -6.73 -24.55 9.86
N VAL A 72 -5.52 -24.23 9.40
CA VAL A 72 -4.36 -25.12 9.52
C VAL A 72 -4.02 -25.35 11.00
N ALA A 73 -3.95 -24.30 11.82
CA ALA A 73 -3.68 -24.43 13.25
C ALA A 73 -4.73 -25.27 14.00
N ASP A 74 -6.02 -25.09 13.66
CA ASP A 74 -7.11 -25.88 14.23
C ASP A 74 -7.03 -27.35 13.79
N ALA A 75 -6.71 -27.62 12.52
CA ALA A 75 -6.49 -28.97 12.02
C ALA A 75 -5.30 -29.66 12.69
N ILE A 76 -4.22 -28.91 12.98
CA ILE A 76 -3.05 -29.41 13.72
C ILE A 76 -3.41 -29.74 15.17
N LYS A 77 -4.20 -28.88 15.82
CA LYS A 77 -4.60 -29.05 17.23
C LYS A 77 -5.52 -30.25 17.44
N ASN A 78 -6.40 -30.53 16.47
CA ASN A 78 -7.43 -31.55 16.58
C ASN A 78 -6.99 -32.96 16.11
N ASN A 79 -5.79 -33.11 15.53
CA ASN A 79 -5.24 -34.40 15.14
C ASN A 79 -4.09 -34.80 16.08
N GLU A 80 -4.12 -36.03 16.60
CA GLU A 80 -3.01 -36.60 17.36
C GLU A 80 -1.77 -36.71 16.47
N GLY A 81 -0.63 -36.15 16.93
CA GLY A 81 0.62 -36.07 16.15
C GLY A 81 0.67 -34.92 15.14
N GLY A 82 -0.36 -34.06 15.04
CA GLY A 82 -0.38 -32.94 14.10
C GLY A 82 0.78 -31.96 14.30
N LYS A 83 1.19 -31.70 15.55
CA LYS A 83 2.33 -30.83 15.88
C LYS A 83 3.65 -31.43 15.39
N ASP A 84 3.84 -32.73 15.57
CA ASP A 84 5.07 -33.43 15.17
C ASP A 84 5.21 -33.48 13.64
N ALA A 85 4.10 -33.70 12.92
CA ALA A 85 4.06 -33.68 11.46
C ALA A 85 4.44 -32.29 10.89
N VAL A 86 3.95 -31.21 11.50
CA VAL A 86 4.29 -29.84 11.08
C VAL A 86 5.74 -29.50 11.37
N SER A 87 6.25 -29.88 12.56
CA SER A 87 7.66 -29.69 12.90
C SER A 87 8.58 -30.43 11.93
N LEU A 88 8.23 -31.65 11.51
CA LEU A 88 8.96 -32.38 10.48
C LEU A 88 8.91 -31.65 9.12
N GLN A 89 7.74 -31.17 8.70
CA GLN A 89 7.57 -30.43 7.44
C GLN A 89 8.39 -29.11 7.42
N ILE A 90 8.46 -28.38 8.54
CA ILE A 90 9.31 -27.19 8.66
C ILE A 90 10.80 -27.56 8.57
N ALA A 91 11.21 -28.66 9.21
CA ALA A 91 12.59 -29.14 9.15
C ALA A 91 12.98 -29.55 7.71
N GLU A 92 12.13 -30.26 6.99
CA GLU A 92 12.32 -30.61 5.57
C GLU A 92 12.40 -29.37 4.68
N GLY A 93 11.55 -28.36 4.93
CA GLY A 93 11.58 -27.08 4.23
C GLY A 93 12.89 -26.32 4.44
N TYR A 94 13.40 -26.30 5.67
CA TYR A 94 14.70 -25.69 6.00
C TYR A 94 15.85 -26.39 5.30
N VAL A 95 15.91 -27.73 5.33
CA VAL A 95 16.96 -28.51 4.65
C VAL A 95 16.94 -28.30 3.14
N ASN A 96 15.75 -28.27 2.53
CA ASN A 96 15.60 -27.99 1.10
C ASN A 96 16.01 -26.55 0.73
N ALA A 97 15.62 -25.56 1.52
CA ALA A 97 16.01 -24.17 1.31
C ALA A 97 17.52 -23.98 1.46
N PHE A 98 18.11 -24.58 2.50
CA PHE A 98 19.55 -24.59 2.72
C PHE A 98 20.30 -25.30 1.59
N GLY A 99 19.79 -26.43 1.10
CA GLY A 99 20.35 -27.15 -0.04
C GLY A 99 20.30 -26.36 -1.36
N LYS A 100 19.26 -25.54 -1.57
CA LYS A 100 19.18 -24.62 -2.72
C LYS A 100 20.17 -23.47 -2.59
N LEU A 101 20.25 -22.84 -1.41
CA LEU A 101 21.26 -21.81 -1.10
C LEU A 101 22.68 -22.35 -1.32
N ALA A 102 22.98 -23.55 -0.83
CA ALA A 102 24.28 -24.20 -1.01
C ALA A 102 24.61 -24.53 -2.49
N LYS A 103 23.59 -24.68 -3.36
CA LYS A 103 23.77 -24.88 -4.81
C LYS A 103 23.92 -23.57 -5.58
N GLU A 104 23.23 -22.51 -5.16
CA GLU A 104 23.23 -21.21 -5.86
C GLU A 104 24.36 -20.26 -5.41
N THR A 105 24.91 -20.44 -4.20
CA THR A 105 25.98 -19.57 -3.67
C THR A 105 27.25 -20.36 -3.37
N ASN A 106 28.28 -20.25 -4.23
CA ASN A 106 29.65 -20.71 -3.95
C ASN A 106 30.42 -19.74 -3.01
N THR A 107 29.70 -18.83 -2.34
CA THR A 107 30.29 -17.86 -1.39
C THR A 107 29.57 -18.02 -0.07
N VAL A 108 30.12 -18.93 0.73
CA VAL A 108 29.82 -19.05 2.16
C VAL A 108 30.27 -17.76 2.84
N ILE A 109 29.36 -16.80 3.03
CA ILE A 109 29.48 -15.85 4.13
C ILE A 109 28.92 -16.59 5.36
N LEU A 110 29.74 -17.50 5.91
CA LEU A 110 29.55 -17.93 7.28
C LEU A 110 30.05 -16.75 8.15
N PRO A 111 29.22 -16.13 9.00
CA PRO A 111 29.78 -15.48 10.17
C PRO A 111 30.60 -16.55 10.90
N ALA A 112 31.86 -16.29 11.19
CA ALA A 112 32.81 -17.24 11.78
C ALA A 112 32.45 -17.69 13.22
N SER A 113 31.19 -17.62 13.63
CA SER A 113 30.73 -17.99 14.95
C SER A 113 29.26 -18.42 14.89
N LEU A 114 29.03 -19.71 14.66
CA LEU A 114 27.71 -20.35 14.82
C LEU A 114 27.16 -20.19 16.26
N ASP A 115 28.03 -19.83 17.22
CA ASP A 115 27.71 -19.57 18.63
C ASP A 115 26.83 -18.31 18.86
N ASN A 116 26.75 -17.41 17.88
CA ASN A 116 25.99 -16.15 17.99
C ASN A 116 24.56 -16.23 17.41
N LEU A 117 24.22 -17.31 16.70
CA LEU A 117 22.90 -17.49 16.11
C LEU A 117 21.79 -17.68 17.18
N PRO A 118 21.99 -18.48 18.24
CA PRO A 118 21.00 -18.58 19.33
C PRO A 118 20.76 -17.25 20.03
N LYS A 119 21.81 -16.42 20.19
CA LYS A 119 21.70 -15.07 20.80
C LYS A 119 20.94 -14.09 19.90
N MET A 120 21.12 -14.18 18.58
CA MET A 120 20.39 -13.36 17.63
C MET A 120 18.89 -13.72 17.59
N ILE A 121 18.58 -15.02 17.63
CA ILE A 121 17.20 -15.51 17.76
C ILE A 121 16.60 -15.09 19.11
N ALA A 122 17.36 -15.19 20.21
CA ALA A 122 16.91 -14.74 21.52
C ALA A 122 16.62 -13.22 21.57
N SER A 123 17.44 -12.39 20.93
CA SER A 123 17.17 -10.96 20.79
C SER A 123 15.93 -10.68 19.95
N GLY A 124 15.74 -11.40 18.85
CA GLY A 124 14.52 -11.30 18.04
C GLY A 124 13.26 -11.71 18.83
N MET A 125 13.34 -12.79 19.60
CA MET A 125 12.27 -13.26 20.49
C MET A 125 11.99 -12.26 21.63
N ASN A 126 13.01 -11.61 22.19
CA ASN A 126 12.82 -10.57 23.21
C ASN A 126 12.12 -9.33 22.66
N ILE A 127 12.45 -8.92 21.44
CA ILE A 127 11.74 -7.83 20.75
C ILE A 127 10.30 -8.25 20.44
N TYR A 128 10.08 -9.49 20.00
CA TYR A 128 8.73 -10.01 19.80
C TYR A 128 7.90 -10.02 21.10
N ASN A 129 8.50 -10.46 22.21
CA ASN A 129 7.85 -10.49 23.53
C ASN A 129 7.57 -9.09 24.10
N SER A 130 8.41 -8.09 23.79
CA SER A 130 8.18 -6.70 24.22
C SER A 130 7.12 -5.98 23.39
N ILE A 131 6.83 -6.48 22.18
CA ILE A 131 5.76 -5.96 21.30
C ILE A 131 4.47 -6.78 21.47
N SER A 132 4.54 -7.98 22.05
CA SER A 132 3.38 -8.82 22.33
C SER A 132 2.56 -8.25 23.51
N PRO A 133 1.24 -8.03 23.34
CA PRO A 133 0.40 -7.32 24.32
C PRO A 133 0.15 -8.04 25.64
N GLU A 134 0.68 -9.25 25.84
CA GLU A 134 0.46 -10.06 27.05
C GLU A 134 1.24 -9.60 28.29
N THR A 135 2.31 -8.81 28.13
CA THR A 135 3.13 -8.34 29.26
C THR A 135 2.62 -7.04 29.93
N LEU A 136 1.67 -6.33 29.32
CA LEU A 136 1.12 -5.08 29.88
C LEU A 136 0.10 -5.29 31.01
N ASN A 137 -0.45 -6.50 31.16
CA ASN A 137 -1.47 -6.78 32.19
C ASN A 137 -0.89 -7.28 33.52
N ASN A 138 0.34 -7.81 33.53
CA ASN A 138 0.91 -8.38 34.76
C ASN A 138 1.61 -7.33 35.65
N THR A 139 1.96 -6.16 35.12
CA THR A 139 2.56 -5.06 35.91
C THR A 139 1.53 -4.21 36.66
N LYS A 140 0.25 -4.23 36.26
CA LYS A 140 -0.82 -3.51 36.98
C LYS A 140 -1.31 -4.21 38.24
N ASN A 141 -1.12 -5.52 38.38
CA ASN A 141 -1.62 -6.28 39.53
C ASN A 141 -0.67 -6.30 40.73
N VAL A 142 0.62 -6.02 40.52
CA VAL A 142 1.61 -5.94 41.61
C VAL A 142 1.54 -4.60 42.37
N ALA A 143 1.01 -3.54 41.74
CA ALA A 143 0.90 -2.21 42.33
C ALA A 143 -0.36 -1.96 43.20
N LYS A 144 -1.26 -2.96 43.34
CA LYS A 144 -2.49 -2.84 44.15
C LYS A 144 -2.56 -3.83 45.32
N GLY A 145 -1.52 -4.61 45.56
CA GLY A 145 -1.47 -5.68 46.57
C GLY A 145 -0.54 -5.43 47.75
N SER A 146 -0.27 -4.16 48.10
CA SER A 146 0.45 -3.82 49.33
C SER A 146 -0.16 -2.57 49.97
N SER A 147 -1.27 -2.76 50.65
CA SER A 147 -1.74 -1.93 51.76
C SER A 147 -2.10 -2.86 52.90
#